data_AF-A0A7V8WTZ6-F1
#
_entry.id   AF-A0A7V8WTZ6-F1
#
_cell.length_a   1.000
_cell.length_b   1.000
_cell.length_c   1.000
_cell.angle_alpha   90.00
_cell.angle_beta   90.00
_cell.angle_gamma   90.00
#
_symmetry.space_group_name_H-M   'P 1'
#
loop_
_entity.id
_entity.type
_entity.pdbx_description
1 polymer ?
#
loop_
_entity_poly.entity_id
_entity_poly.type
_entity_poly.pdbx_seq_one_letter_code
_entity_poly.pdbx_strand_id
1 'polypeptide(L)'
;MNAGVTNPQPSTATIGDDSDDLLSPEERREAGRYAYRVWWSAADNAYLAQAEGLPGSTAHGATEHTAIELAHEAAATALAGYRVLGWAPPPASGGGQLTARRTVVIEPPVYDADRIRSVRERVNASQTVFARLLGVSAQAVHAWERGQSTPSGSARRLLEVVERFPGVARPLLRDRHDHQP
;
A
#
# COMPACT_ATOMS: atom_id res chain seq x y z
N MET A 1 -45.16 -53.40 -30.61
CA MET A 1 -43.87 -52.79 -30.99
C MET A 1 -43.61 -51.65 -30.02
N ASN A 2 -42.70 -51.82 -29.06
CA ASN A 2 -42.33 -50.77 -28.11
C ASN A 2 -40.80 -50.72 -28.05
N ALA A 3 -40.23 -49.59 -28.47
CA ALA A 3 -38.80 -49.37 -28.54
C ALA A 3 -38.25 -49.08 -27.14
N GLY A 4 -37.28 -49.88 -26.70
CA GLY A 4 -36.56 -49.67 -25.45
C GLY A 4 -35.61 -48.48 -25.57
N VAL A 5 -35.84 -47.45 -24.75
CA VAL A 5 -34.90 -46.35 -24.55
C VAL A 5 -34.02 -46.73 -23.36
N THR A 6 -32.79 -47.16 -23.64
CA THR A 6 -31.75 -47.34 -22.62
C THR A 6 -31.17 -45.97 -22.27
N ASN A 7 -31.42 -45.51 -21.05
CA ASN A 7 -30.81 -44.30 -20.50
C ASN A 7 -29.40 -44.65 -19.95
N PRO A 8 -28.30 -44.05 -20.43
CA PRO A 8 -26.99 -44.29 -19.86
C PRO A 8 -26.86 -43.64 -18.47
N GLN A 9 -26.37 -44.42 -17.50
CA GLN A 9 -26.03 -43.90 -16.17
C GLN A 9 -24.80 -42.96 -16.27
N PRO A 10 -24.74 -41.86 -15.50
CA PRO A 10 -23.59 -40.98 -15.50
C PRO A 10 -22.37 -41.69 -14.89
N SER A 11 -21.28 -41.72 -15.65
CA SER A 11 -19.98 -42.20 -15.23
C SER A 11 -19.45 -41.34 -14.08
N THR A 12 -19.22 -41.93 -12.92
CA THR A 12 -18.47 -41.31 -11.82
C THR A 12 -17.03 -41.13 -12.24
N ALA A 13 -16.71 -39.98 -12.83
CA ALA A 13 -15.34 -39.50 -12.91
C ALA A 13 -14.93 -39.06 -11.50
N THR A 14 -14.07 -39.85 -10.86
CA THR A 14 -13.29 -39.38 -9.71
C THR A 14 -12.50 -38.17 -10.17
N ILE A 15 -12.91 -36.97 -9.75
CA ILE A 15 -12.10 -35.77 -9.88
C ILE A 15 -10.88 -36.02 -9.00
N GLY A 16 -9.72 -36.17 -9.64
CA GLY A 16 -8.45 -36.28 -8.96
C GLY A 16 -8.25 -35.07 -8.06
N ASP A 17 -7.82 -35.33 -6.84
CA ASP A 17 -7.42 -34.34 -5.84
C ASP A 17 -6.09 -33.68 -6.26
N ASP A 18 -6.11 -32.95 -7.38
CA ASP A 18 -4.99 -32.11 -7.84
C ASP A 18 -4.98 -30.74 -7.13
N SER A 19 -5.74 -30.60 -6.04
CA SER A 19 -5.87 -29.33 -5.31
C SER A 19 -4.62 -29.00 -4.49
N ASP A 20 -3.85 -30.02 -4.09
CA ASP A 20 -2.64 -29.88 -3.28
C ASP A 20 -1.41 -29.41 -4.09
N ASP A 21 -1.47 -29.50 -5.43
CA ASP A 21 -0.35 -29.17 -6.34
C ASP A 21 -0.39 -27.71 -6.86
N LEU A 22 -1.39 -26.92 -6.44
CA LEU A 22 -1.56 -25.52 -6.86
C LEU A 22 -0.69 -24.53 -6.07
N LEU A 23 -0.19 -24.93 -4.89
CA LEU A 23 0.66 -24.11 -4.02
C LEU A 23 2.11 -24.57 -4.11
N SER A 24 2.91 -23.86 -4.91
CA SER A 24 4.35 -24.08 -4.92
C SER A 24 4.97 -23.66 -3.58
N PRO A 25 6.13 -24.26 -3.20
CA PRO A 25 6.90 -23.83 -2.03
C PRO A 25 7.29 -22.34 -2.05
N GLU A 26 7.31 -21.71 -3.21
CA GLU A 26 7.58 -20.29 -3.37
C GLU A 26 6.42 -19.43 -2.86
N GLU A 27 5.16 -19.75 -3.15
CA GLU A 27 4.02 -18.97 -2.66
C GLU A 27 3.89 -19.06 -1.15
N ARG A 28 4.13 -20.24 -0.55
CA ARG A 28 4.16 -20.40 0.92
C ARG A 28 5.31 -19.60 1.55
N ARG A 29 6.50 -19.60 0.94
CA ARG A 29 7.65 -18.80 1.40
C ARG A 29 7.38 -17.30 1.28
N GLU A 30 6.73 -16.87 0.21
CA GLU A 30 6.39 -15.46 -0.01
C GLU A 30 5.27 -15.00 0.93
N ALA A 31 4.25 -15.85 1.21
CA ALA A 31 3.22 -15.59 2.22
C ALA A 31 3.82 -15.35 3.62
N GLY A 32 4.88 -16.06 3.97
CA GLY A 32 5.62 -15.86 5.22
C GLY A 32 6.35 -14.51 5.34
N ARG A 33 6.42 -13.72 4.27
CA ARG A 33 7.02 -12.37 4.28
C ARG A 33 6.03 -11.26 4.62
N TYR A 34 4.74 -11.54 4.63
CA TYR A 34 3.71 -10.58 5.01
C TYR A 34 3.56 -10.53 6.54
N ALA A 35 3.26 -9.35 7.07
CA ALA A 35 2.73 -9.24 8.42
C ALA A 35 1.25 -9.60 8.42
N TYR A 36 0.80 -10.26 9.48
CA TYR A 36 -0.60 -10.61 9.69
C TYR A 36 -1.18 -9.70 10.75
N ARG A 37 -2.31 -9.08 10.42
CA ARG A 37 -3.18 -8.44 11.41
C ARG A 37 -4.17 -9.46 11.91
N VAL A 38 -4.37 -9.54 13.21
CA VAL A 38 -5.40 -10.36 13.86
C VAL A 38 -6.30 -9.48 14.72
N TRP A 39 -7.61 -9.76 14.72
CA TRP A 39 -8.58 -9.04 15.54
C TRP A 39 -9.79 -9.92 15.85
N TRP A 40 -10.45 -9.66 16.97
CA TRP A 40 -11.73 -10.31 17.29
C TRP A 40 -12.88 -9.72 16.46
N SER A 41 -13.73 -10.58 15.89
CA SER A 41 -15.00 -10.21 15.26
C SER A 41 -16.17 -10.68 16.10
N ALA A 42 -16.93 -9.74 16.67
CA ALA A 42 -18.14 -10.06 17.41
C ALA A 42 -19.25 -10.61 16.51
N ALA A 43 -19.29 -10.20 15.24
CA ALA A 43 -20.29 -10.68 14.28
C ALA A 43 -20.07 -12.16 13.92
N ASP A 44 -18.80 -12.55 13.76
CA ASP A 44 -18.42 -13.92 13.39
C ASP A 44 -18.16 -14.82 14.60
N ASN A 45 -18.16 -14.23 15.81
CA ASN A 45 -17.76 -14.90 17.06
C ASN A 45 -16.43 -15.65 16.93
N ALA A 46 -15.46 -15.03 16.27
CA ALA A 46 -14.18 -15.63 15.92
C ALA A 46 -13.07 -14.57 15.83
N TYR A 47 -11.82 -15.00 15.94
CA TYR A 47 -10.68 -14.18 15.53
C TYR A 47 -10.59 -14.19 14.01
N LEU A 48 -10.45 -13.02 13.40
CA LEU A 48 -10.13 -12.83 12.00
C LEU A 48 -8.66 -12.48 11.86
N ALA A 49 -8.00 -13.02 10.86
CA ALA A 49 -6.66 -12.64 10.48
C ALA A 49 -6.55 -12.39 8.97
N GLN A 50 -5.64 -11.50 8.59
CA GLN A 50 -5.35 -11.17 7.19
C GLN A 50 -3.90 -10.70 7.03
N ALA A 51 -3.25 -11.10 5.93
CA ALA A 51 -1.97 -10.55 5.51
C ALA A 51 -2.14 -9.08 5.08
N GLU A 52 -1.34 -8.19 5.66
CA GLU A 52 -1.45 -6.75 5.40
C GLU A 52 -1.12 -6.42 3.94
N GLY A 53 -2.09 -5.80 3.26
CA GLY A 53 -1.95 -5.40 1.85
C GLY A 53 -2.19 -6.53 0.85
N LEU A 54 -2.59 -7.74 1.29
CA LEU A 54 -2.95 -8.85 0.42
C LEU A 54 -4.46 -9.17 0.55
N PRO A 55 -5.29 -8.68 -0.39
CA PRO A 55 -6.70 -9.05 -0.45
C PRO A 55 -6.88 -10.55 -0.68
N GLY A 56 -7.97 -11.13 -0.15
CA GLY A 56 -8.30 -12.55 -0.34
C GLY A 56 -7.59 -13.51 0.62
N SER A 57 -6.74 -13.02 1.52
CA SER A 57 -6.07 -13.83 2.54
C SER A 57 -6.78 -13.85 3.90
N THR A 58 -8.06 -13.46 3.96
CA THR A 58 -8.78 -13.36 5.24
C THR A 58 -9.23 -14.75 5.68
N ALA A 59 -8.92 -15.12 6.92
CA ALA A 59 -9.39 -16.36 7.54
C ALA A 59 -9.90 -16.12 8.95
N HIS A 60 -10.73 -17.05 9.44
CA HIS A 60 -11.28 -17.03 10.79
C HIS A 60 -10.75 -18.22 11.62
N GLY A 61 -10.58 -18.01 12.92
CA GLY A 61 -10.15 -19.05 13.87
C GLY A 61 -10.78 -18.86 15.25
N ALA A 62 -10.94 -19.96 15.99
CA ALA A 62 -11.40 -19.91 17.37
C ALA A 62 -10.37 -19.25 18.31
N THR A 63 -9.11 -19.20 17.87
CA THR A 63 -8.00 -18.53 18.55
C THR A 63 -7.25 -17.62 17.58
N GLU A 64 -6.49 -16.66 18.10
CA GLU A 64 -5.60 -15.83 17.27
C GLU A 64 -4.63 -16.67 16.44
N HIS A 65 -4.02 -17.69 17.06
CA HIS A 65 -3.05 -18.57 16.41
C HIS A 65 -3.67 -19.29 15.22
N THR A 66 -4.82 -19.94 15.41
CA THR A 66 -5.51 -20.67 14.33
C THR A 66 -5.99 -19.74 13.22
N ALA A 67 -6.43 -18.52 13.56
CA ALA A 67 -6.78 -17.51 12.56
C ALA A 67 -5.56 -17.13 11.71
N ILE A 68 -4.40 -16.91 12.33
CA ILE A 68 -3.16 -16.55 11.63
C ILE A 68 -2.66 -17.69 10.73
N GLU A 69 -2.64 -18.94 11.22
CA GLU A 69 -2.22 -20.10 10.41
C GLU A 69 -3.10 -20.26 9.17
N LEU A 70 -4.42 -20.18 9.33
CA LEU A 70 -5.35 -20.27 8.21
C LEU A 70 -5.22 -19.07 7.26
N ALA A 71 -4.98 -17.87 7.79
CA ALA A 71 -4.73 -16.69 6.96
C ALA A 71 -3.41 -16.81 6.17
N HIS A 72 -2.40 -17.49 6.70
CA HIS A 72 -1.15 -17.76 6.01
C HIS A 72 -1.35 -18.69 4.81
N GLU A 73 -2.11 -19.78 4.98
CA GLU A 73 -2.47 -20.65 3.85
C GLU A 73 -3.35 -19.93 2.82
N ALA A 74 -4.29 -19.09 3.28
CA ALA A 74 -5.10 -18.25 2.40
C ALA A 74 -4.24 -17.22 1.64
N ALA A 75 -3.19 -16.68 2.25
CA ALA A 75 -2.24 -15.78 1.60
C ALA A 75 -1.44 -16.50 0.50
N ALA A 76 -0.95 -17.72 0.76
CA ALA A 76 -0.27 -18.52 -0.25
C ALA A 76 -1.20 -18.80 -1.45
N THR A 77 -2.47 -19.11 -1.17
CA THR A 77 -3.49 -19.31 -2.20
C THR A 77 -3.77 -18.04 -3.01
N ALA A 78 -3.89 -16.90 -2.35
CA ALA A 78 -4.08 -15.60 -3.02
C ALA A 78 -2.89 -15.30 -3.96
N LEU A 79 -1.66 -15.52 -3.50
CA LEU A 79 -0.43 -15.34 -4.30
C LEU A 79 -0.39 -16.24 -5.55
N ALA A 80 -0.81 -17.49 -5.42
CA ALA A 80 -0.94 -18.39 -6.56
C ALA A 80 -1.95 -17.85 -7.59
N GLY A 81 -3.06 -17.26 -7.12
CA GLY A 81 -4.04 -16.58 -7.97
C GLY A 81 -3.45 -15.42 -8.79
N TYR A 82 -2.64 -14.56 -8.15
CA TYR A 82 -1.94 -13.48 -8.85
C TYR A 82 -1.04 -14.01 -9.99
N ARG A 83 -0.27 -15.07 -9.71
CA ARG A 83 0.58 -15.73 -10.72
C ARG A 83 -0.23 -16.26 -11.90
N VAL A 84 -1.31 -17.01 -11.64
CA VAL A 84 -2.17 -17.59 -12.68
C VAL A 84 -2.79 -16.51 -13.58
N LEU A 85 -3.16 -15.38 -12.99
CA LEU A 85 -3.72 -14.23 -13.72
C LEU A 85 -2.67 -13.36 -14.43
N GLY A 86 -1.38 -13.64 -14.24
CA GLY A 86 -0.29 -12.81 -14.77
C GLY A 86 -0.21 -11.42 -14.13
N TRP A 87 -0.79 -11.25 -12.94
CA TRP A 87 -0.75 -10.01 -12.19
C TRP A 87 0.38 -10.06 -11.17
N ALA A 88 1.09 -8.94 -11.00
CA ALA A 88 2.04 -8.84 -9.90
C ALA A 88 1.26 -8.78 -8.57
N PRO A 89 1.57 -9.65 -7.59
CA PRO A 89 0.96 -9.54 -6.28
C PRO A 89 1.36 -8.21 -5.64
N PRO A 90 0.54 -7.65 -4.72
CA PRO A 90 0.97 -6.54 -3.90
C PRO A 90 2.27 -6.94 -3.19
N PRO A 91 3.26 -6.04 -3.03
CA PRO A 91 4.48 -6.40 -2.33
C PRO A 91 4.15 -6.68 -0.86
N ALA A 92 4.81 -7.67 -0.25
CA ALA A 92 4.78 -7.91 1.18
C ALA A 92 5.22 -6.64 1.93
N SER A 93 4.26 -5.79 2.29
CA SER A 93 4.52 -4.45 2.80
C SER A 93 4.57 -4.41 4.32
N GLY A 94 4.29 -5.55 4.98
CA GLY A 94 4.19 -5.65 6.42
C GLY A 94 5.33 -6.46 7.02
N GLY A 95 6.02 -5.88 8.01
CA GLY A 95 6.58 -6.67 9.12
C GLY A 95 8.07 -6.53 9.44
N GLY A 96 8.84 -5.78 8.65
CA GLY A 96 10.27 -5.59 8.91
C GLY A 96 10.66 -4.14 9.16
N GLN A 97 11.59 -3.89 10.08
CA GLN A 97 12.22 -2.57 10.20
C GLN A 97 12.84 -2.18 8.85
N LEU A 98 12.54 -0.96 8.37
CA LEU A 98 13.25 -0.36 7.25
C LEU A 98 14.69 -0.11 7.67
N THR A 99 15.59 -1.01 7.24
CA THR A 99 17.03 -0.91 7.50
C THR A 99 17.75 -0.50 6.22
N ALA A 100 18.92 0.14 6.38
CA ALA A 100 19.77 0.53 5.26
C ALA A 100 20.21 -0.68 4.39
N ARG A 101 20.26 -1.89 4.96
CA ARG A 101 20.65 -3.11 4.24
C ARG A 101 19.58 -3.61 3.27
N ARG A 102 18.30 -3.34 3.54
CA ARG A 102 17.16 -3.88 2.77
C ARG A 102 16.43 -2.81 1.95
N THR A 103 16.73 -1.53 2.20
CA THR A 103 15.97 -0.42 1.65
C THR A 103 16.88 0.48 0.83
N VAL A 104 16.48 0.74 -0.41
CA VAL A 104 17.06 1.82 -1.20
C VAL A 104 16.21 3.05 -0.99
N VAL A 105 16.81 4.11 -0.45
CA VAL A 105 16.14 5.41 -0.33
C VAL A 105 16.34 6.17 -1.63
N ILE A 106 15.24 6.58 -2.26
CA ILE A 106 15.30 7.43 -3.45
C ILE A 106 15.67 8.85 -2.99
N GLU A 107 16.74 9.40 -3.56
CA GLU A 107 17.16 10.78 -3.30
C GLU A 107 16.13 11.76 -3.87
N PRO A 108 15.77 12.83 -3.12
CA PRO A 108 14.84 13.82 -3.64
C PRO A 108 15.46 14.51 -4.87
N PRO A 109 14.64 14.91 -5.85
CA PRO A 109 15.15 15.56 -7.04
C PRO A 109 15.87 16.89 -6.72
N VAL A 110 16.68 17.35 -7.66
CA VAL A 110 17.20 18.71 -7.63
C VAL A 110 16.10 19.66 -8.12
N TYR A 111 15.99 20.80 -7.45
CA TYR A 111 15.00 21.82 -7.73
C TYR A 111 15.70 23.09 -8.20
N ASP A 112 15.38 23.53 -9.40
CA ASP A 112 15.73 24.86 -9.91
C ASP A 112 14.68 25.90 -9.48
N ALA A 113 14.97 27.17 -9.76
CA ALA A 113 14.14 28.29 -9.38
C ALA A 113 12.69 28.19 -9.88
N ASP A 114 12.51 27.78 -11.13
CA ASP A 114 11.20 27.72 -11.77
C ASP A 114 10.39 26.52 -11.29
N ARG A 115 11.01 25.36 -11.03
CA ARG A 115 10.33 24.23 -10.43
C ARG A 115 9.85 24.55 -9.01
N ILE A 116 10.66 25.23 -8.20
CA ILE A 116 10.24 25.66 -6.84
C ILE A 116 9.03 26.59 -6.93
N ARG A 117 9.09 27.58 -7.82
CA ARG A 117 7.97 28.48 -8.09
C ARG A 117 6.71 27.70 -8.49
N SER A 118 6.84 26.71 -9.38
CA SER A 118 5.72 25.88 -9.82
C SER A 118 5.09 25.06 -8.69
N VAL A 119 5.89 24.52 -7.77
CA VAL A 119 5.39 23.78 -6.60
C VAL A 119 4.58 24.70 -5.70
N ARG A 120 5.08 25.93 -5.44
CA ARG A 120 4.36 26.94 -4.66
C ARG A 120 3.02 27.31 -5.30
N GLU A 121 3.02 27.52 -6.60
CA GLU A 121 1.82 27.94 -7.35
C GLU A 121 0.77 26.82 -7.42
N ARG A 122 1.18 25.54 -7.50
CA ARG A 122 0.26 24.39 -7.45
C ARG A 122 -0.56 24.31 -6.15
N VAL A 123 -0.02 24.83 -5.04
CA VAL A 123 -0.75 24.90 -3.76
C VAL A 123 -1.38 26.27 -3.51
N ASN A 124 -1.40 27.15 -4.53
CA ASN A 124 -1.97 28.49 -4.50
C ASN A 124 -1.46 29.34 -3.31
N ALA A 125 -0.16 29.25 -3.01
CA ALA A 125 0.45 29.94 -1.88
C ALA A 125 1.27 31.16 -2.33
N SER A 126 1.22 32.24 -1.53
CA SER A 126 2.21 33.32 -1.60
C SER A 126 3.58 32.82 -1.10
N GLN A 127 4.68 33.51 -1.45
CA GLN A 127 6.02 33.10 -0.97
C GLN A 127 6.10 33.01 0.56
N THR A 128 5.45 33.93 1.28
CA THR A 128 5.41 33.91 2.75
C THR A 128 4.60 32.75 3.30
N VAL A 129 3.44 32.44 2.71
CA VAL A 129 2.63 31.28 3.13
C VAL A 129 3.38 29.98 2.84
N PHE A 130 4.00 29.89 1.67
CA PHE A 130 4.78 28.73 1.27
C PHE A 130 6.02 28.51 2.15
N ALA A 131 6.72 29.59 2.51
CA ALA A 131 7.82 29.52 3.45
C ALA A 131 7.38 28.96 4.81
N ARG A 132 6.23 29.42 5.32
CA ARG A 132 5.65 28.91 6.57
C ARG A 132 5.21 27.45 6.45
N LEU A 133 4.62 27.06 5.32
CA LEU A 133 4.27 25.67 5.02
C LEU A 133 5.50 24.76 5.06
N LEU A 134 6.62 25.21 4.50
CA LEU A 134 7.88 24.48 4.47
C LEU A 134 8.70 24.58 5.76
N GLY A 135 8.30 25.43 6.72
CA GLY A 135 9.07 25.67 7.94
C GLY A 135 10.38 26.43 7.74
N VAL A 136 10.47 27.29 6.71
CA VAL A 136 11.67 28.10 6.40
C VAL A 136 11.35 29.59 6.35
N SER A 137 12.39 30.43 6.23
CA SER A 137 12.20 31.88 6.10
C SER A 137 11.70 32.27 4.71
N ALA A 138 10.91 33.35 4.61
CA ALA A 138 10.48 33.89 3.32
C ALA A 138 11.68 34.31 2.44
N GLN A 139 12.76 34.79 3.07
CA GLN A 139 14.01 35.11 2.38
C GLN A 139 14.64 33.87 1.71
N ALA A 140 14.57 32.70 2.35
CA ALA A 140 15.08 31.46 1.75
C ALA A 140 14.30 31.09 0.48
N VAL A 141 12.96 31.07 0.55
CA VAL A 141 12.10 30.81 -0.62
C VAL A 141 12.37 31.82 -1.73
N HIS A 142 12.48 33.11 -1.40
CA HIS A 142 12.79 34.15 -2.37
C HIS A 142 14.19 33.99 -3.01
N ALA A 143 15.21 33.60 -2.25
CA ALA A 143 16.53 33.31 -2.80
C ALA A 143 16.52 32.07 -3.71
N TRP A 144 15.78 31.02 -3.33
CA TRP A 144 15.62 29.80 -4.14
C TRP A 144 14.89 30.06 -5.46
N GLU A 145 13.77 30.79 -5.44
CA GLU A 145 13.00 31.15 -6.64
C GLU A 145 13.71 32.15 -7.57
N ARG A 146 14.89 32.65 -7.17
CA ARG A 146 15.80 33.45 -8.00
C ARG A 146 17.10 32.71 -8.35
N GLY A 147 17.25 31.45 -7.94
CA GLY A 147 18.44 30.65 -8.19
C GLY A 147 19.70 31.13 -7.45
N GLN A 148 19.55 31.92 -6.38
CA GLN A 148 20.67 32.49 -5.62
C GLN A 148 21.21 31.53 -4.55
N SER A 149 20.40 30.56 -4.15
CA SER A 149 20.78 29.48 -3.25
C SER A 149 19.94 28.24 -3.55
N THR A 150 20.32 27.11 -2.98
CA THR A 150 19.60 25.84 -3.16
C THR A 150 18.96 25.38 -1.84
N PRO A 151 17.81 24.67 -1.89
CA PRO A 151 17.22 24.09 -0.70
C PRO A 151 18.09 22.98 -0.11
N SER A 152 18.07 22.83 1.22
CA SER A 152 18.71 21.71 1.92
C SER A 152 18.07 20.37 1.51
N GLY A 153 18.72 19.24 1.82
CA GLY A 153 18.18 17.91 1.51
C GLY A 153 16.77 17.68 2.09
N SER A 154 16.52 18.12 3.33
CA SER A 154 15.20 18.04 3.95
C SER A 154 14.18 18.95 3.25
N ALA A 155 14.55 20.18 2.89
CA ALA A 155 13.69 21.07 2.14
C ALA A 155 13.36 20.52 0.74
N ARG A 156 14.32 19.90 0.03
CA ARG A 156 14.07 19.22 -1.25
C ARG A 156 13.12 18.04 -1.11
N ARG A 157 13.25 17.25 -0.04
CA ARG A 157 12.31 16.15 0.25
C ARG A 157 10.91 16.68 0.55
N LEU A 158 10.78 17.79 1.28
CA LEU A 158 9.46 18.37 1.55
C LEU A 158 8.83 19.01 0.30
N LEU A 159 9.64 19.67 -0.54
CA LEU A 159 9.21 20.14 -1.86
C LEU A 159 8.66 18.99 -2.72
N GLU A 160 9.33 17.82 -2.70
CA GLU A 160 8.87 16.63 -3.40
C GLU A 160 7.55 16.10 -2.86
N VAL A 161 7.37 16.05 -1.54
CA VAL A 161 6.10 15.63 -0.94
C VAL A 161 4.97 16.57 -1.36
N VAL A 162 5.20 17.89 -1.34
CA VAL A 162 4.19 18.88 -1.77
C VAL A 162 3.93 18.82 -3.27
N GLU A 163 4.95 18.60 -4.09
CA GLU A 163 4.82 18.47 -5.55
C GLU A 163 4.00 17.23 -5.94
N ARG A 164 4.26 16.08 -5.31
CA ARG A 164 3.55 14.82 -5.57
C ARG A 164 2.15 14.79 -4.96
N PHE A 165 1.98 15.41 -3.80
CA PHE A 165 0.74 15.34 -3.02
C PHE A 165 0.29 16.72 -2.54
N PRO A 166 -0.15 17.63 -3.43
CA PRO A 166 -0.49 19.01 -3.06
C PRO A 166 -1.59 19.11 -2.00
N GLY A 167 -2.46 18.10 -1.88
CA GLY A 167 -3.49 18.01 -0.84
C GLY A 167 -2.94 17.97 0.60
N VAL A 168 -1.66 17.61 0.80
CA VAL A 168 -1.02 17.59 2.13
C VAL A 168 -0.93 18.98 2.76
N ALA A 169 -0.90 20.03 1.94
CA ALA A 169 -0.81 21.41 2.42
C ALA A 169 -2.12 21.89 3.05
N ARG A 170 -3.28 21.39 2.57
CA ARG A 170 -4.59 21.95 2.91
C ARG A 170 -4.91 21.89 4.42
N PRO A 171 -4.71 20.78 5.14
CA PRO A 171 -4.97 20.74 6.58
C PRO A 171 -4.04 21.64 7.42
N LEU A 172 -2.88 22.03 6.86
CA LEU A 172 -1.89 22.89 7.51
C LEU A 172 -2.15 24.38 7.28
N LEU A 173 -3.01 24.71 6.31
CA LEU A 173 -3.40 26.07 5.97
C LEU A 173 -4.81 26.33 6.50
N ARG A 174 -4.96 27.35 7.34
CA ARG A 174 -6.25 27.81 7.84
C ARG A 174 -6.45 29.27 7.45
N ASP A 175 -7.65 29.62 7.03
CA ASP A 175 -7.97 31.02 6.76
C ASP A 175 -7.99 31.79 8.07
N ARG A 176 -7.31 32.95 8.09
CA ARG A 176 -7.25 33.80 9.28
C ARG A 176 -8.64 34.30 9.70
N HIS A 177 -9.61 34.29 8.80
CA HIS A 177 -10.98 34.71 9.03
C HIS A 177 -11.82 33.65 9.78
N ASP A 178 -11.39 32.39 9.85
CA ASP A 178 -12.13 31.31 10.53
C ASP A 178 -11.93 31.31 12.06
N HIS A 179 -11.16 32.27 12.61
CA HIS A 179 -10.77 32.33 14.04
C HIS A 179 -11.02 33.71 14.67
N GLN A 180 -12.03 34.46 14.21
CA GLN A 180 -12.47 35.65 14.92
C GLN A 180 -13.62 35.28 15.88
N PRO A 181 -13.38 35.19 17.21
CA PRO A 181 -14.45 35.08 18.19
C PRO A 181 -15.27 36.37 18.27
#